data_AF-A0A6L8LTR6-F1
#
_entry.id   AF-A0A6L8LTR6-F1
#
_cell.length_a   1.000
_cell.length_b   1.000
_cell.length_c   1.000
_cell.angle_alpha   90.00
_cell.angle_beta   90.00
_cell.angle_gamma   90.00
#
_symmetry.space_group_name_H-M   'P 1'
#
loop_
_entity.id
_entity.type
_entity.pdbx_description
1 polymer ?
#
loop_
_entity_poly.entity_id
_entity_poly.type
_entity_poly.pdbx_seq_one_letter_code
_entity_poly.pdbx_strand_id
1 'polypeptide(L)'
;MRVLLIALLFFYSVNSLATLYYGPPDGKNIIDIGDSKGYLFKIEKGIYVQSSSQDYIANIASLLEQIKSTSTGRSLLNQVSHYHPLPLPSQPRALPYSKEVAPESVLKNIHVVITEATESKSFVTEPLIADASYIANQSNGLGVPARIYFNPNAEVVIPGSAETIKPSVALGHELVHARDYLSGGLPTGVRTVSHVAPIDGVDEQGVSFRQGERVEFQLARKEFEATGIAYRNKEVAAEIKKPTITRQRSIERRESYGDLWYQAKKQGQVSRADYKEVKTNLALLKKEKPVTEYHLAKELGAPTRDMYWPSRMLPYQHVDSPSLGSRSTSMLRRRPGKVSALAERTHTTTSYLDNSDSPLVVMSSSVFGDHNTSPRLNRDAKNVIDIAQATDSDIVILEGDEFRRLSYGKKRFVRELQQKAIASAANNPNVEVKFVSIGTSEVIGEGLTKLSRASNIALFAPNNEINAIRLAEHISNQGTSLMVNHTSELASHARIHPFQLKQAWADLALKQDVTLLSEKPLPQLKKCWSL
;
A
#
# COMPACT_ATOMS: atom_id res chain seq x y z
N MET A 1 37.61 -24.11 -11.22
CA MET A 1 37.07 -23.53 -9.96
C MET A 1 36.71 -22.04 -10.02
N ARG A 2 37.34 -21.19 -10.84
CA ARG A 2 36.99 -19.75 -10.90
C ARG A 2 35.69 -19.40 -11.67
N VAL A 3 35.19 -20.30 -12.52
CA VAL A 3 33.96 -20.06 -13.31
C VAL A 3 32.68 -20.40 -12.52
N LEU A 4 32.74 -21.33 -11.55
CA LEU A 4 31.59 -21.68 -10.72
C LEU A 4 31.26 -20.61 -9.66
N LEU A 5 32.25 -19.81 -9.25
CA LEU A 5 32.06 -18.75 -8.24
C LEU A 5 31.35 -17.51 -8.82
N ILE A 6 31.48 -17.26 -10.12
CA ILE A 6 30.83 -16.12 -10.81
C ILE A 6 29.34 -16.42 -11.06
N ALA A 7 28.99 -17.69 -11.31
CA ALA A 7 27.59 -18.10 -11.42
C ALA A 7 26.87 -18.09 -10.06
N LEU A 8 27.54 -18.43 -8.96
CA LEU A 8 26.95 -18.39 -7.62
C LEU A 8 26.79 -16.95 -7.06
N LEU A 9 27.56 -15.98 -7.54
CA LEU A 9 27.40 -14.56 -7.19
C LEU A 9 26.27 -13.85 -7.97
N PHE A 10 25.69 -14.48 -9.00
CA PHE A 10 24.51 -13.96 -9.70
C PHE A 10 23.17 -14.42 -9.09
N PHE A 11 23.19 -15.37 -8.15
CA PHE A 11 21.98 -15.87 -7.48
C PHE A 11 21.76 -15.32 -6.06
N TYR A 12 22.65 -14.45 -5.58
CA TYR A 12 22.45 -13.72 -4.32
C TYR A 12 22.05 -12.28 -4.59
N SER A 13 20.78 -11.99 -4.27
CA SER A 13 20.23 -10.65 -4.00
C SER A 13 20.25 -9.64 -5.15
N VAL A 14 19.28 -9.77 -6.05
CA VAL A 14 18.47 -8.60 -6.40
C VAL A 14 17.08 -8.86 -5.83
N ASN A 15 16.94 -8.73 -4.51
CA ASN A 15 15.65 -8.30 -3.98
C ASN A 15 15.49 -6.88 -4.53
N SER A 16 14.93 -6.76 -5.75
CA SER A 16 14.34 -5.50 -6.16
C SER A 16 13.19 -5.28 -5.20
N LEU A 17 13.48 -4.62 -4.08
CA LEU A 17 12.45 -3.94 -3.29
C LEU A 17 11.66 -3.16 -4.32
N ALA A 18 10.40 -3.57 -4.51
CA ALA A 18 9.50 -2.87 -5.40
C ALA A 18 9.60 -1.39 -5.09
N THR A 19 9.91 -0.59 -6.12
CA THR A 19 10.06 0.84 -6.00
C THR A 19 8.72 1.40 -5.50
N LEU A 20 8.61 1.64 -4.19
CA LEU A 20 7.48 2.38 -3.66
C LEU A 20 7.60 3.79 -4.20
N TYR A 21 6.55 4.25 -4.88
CA TYR A 21 6.47 5.61 -5.36
C TYR A 21 6.35 6.56 -4.17
N TYR A 22 7.25 7.53 -4.12
CA TYR A 22 7.25 8.63 -3.17
C TYR A 22 7.23 9.94 -3.96
N GLY A 23 6.31 10.83 -3.63
CA GLY A 23 6.14 12.13 -4.30
C GLY A 23 4.70 12.63 -4.26
N PRO A 24 4.46 13.87 -4.70
CA PRO A 24 3.10 14.38 -4.86
C PRO A 24 2.34 13.61 -5.94
N PRO A 25 0.99 13.62 -5.92
CA PRO A 25 0.18 13.09 -7.01
C PRO A 25 0.57 13.70 -8.36
N ASP A 26 0.97 12.86 -9.31
CA ASP A 26 1.41 13.23 -10.66
C ASP A 26 0.38 12.87 -11.74
N GLY A 27 -0.75 12.27 -11.35
CA GLY A 27 -1.80 11.82 -12.25
C GLY A 27 -1.41 10.60 -13.10
N LYS A 28 -0.28 9.94 -12.80
CA LYS A 28 0.22 8.80 -13.58
C LYS A 28 0.69 7.65 -12.70
N ASN A 29 1.64 7.91 -11.81
CA ASN A 29 2.19 6.94 -10.87
C ASN A 29 1.51 7.06 -9.50
N ILE A 30 1.16 8.29 -9.10
CA ILE A 30 0.40 8.58 -7.89
C ILE A 30 -0.81 9.41 -8.31
N ILE A 31 -2.01 8.91 -8.02
CA ILE A 31 -3.27 9.61 -8.35
C ILE A 31 -4.00 9.91 -7.05
N ASP A 32 -4.32 11.19 -6.84
CA ASP A 32 -5.24 11.62 -5.80
C ASP A 32 -6.66 11.42 -6.26
N ILE A 33 -7.41 10.66 -5.46
CA ILE A 33 -8.83 10.41 -5.68
C ILE A 33 -9.71 10.99 -4.56
N GLY A 34 -9.13 11.75 -3.62
CA GLY A 34 -9.85 12.36 -2.51
C GLY A 34 -10.43 11.36 -1.50
N ASP A 35 -9.96 10.11 -1.51
CA ASP A 35 -10.45 9.05 -0.62
C ASP A 35 -9.60 8.95 0.65
N SER A 36 -10.27 8.87 1.80
CA SER A 36 -9.67 8.63 3.13
C SER A 36 -8.75 7.40 3.20
N LYS A 37 -8.96 6.39 2.35
CA LYS A 37 -8.13 5.18 2.28
C LYS A 37 -6.75 5.41 1.66
N GLY A 38 -6.54 6.57 1.05
CA GLY A 38 -5.26 7.02 0.52
C GLY A 38 -5.20 7.06 -1.00
N TYR A 39 -4.00 7.38 -1.50
CA TYR A 39 -3.72 7.54 -2.93
C TYR A 39 -3.76 6.22 -3.71
N LEU A 40 -3.89 6.33 -5.03
CA LEU A 40 -3.64 5.22 -5.94
C LEU A 40 -2.17 5.22 -6.35
N PHE A 41 -1.45 4.18 -5.96
CA PHE A 41 -0.06 3.93 -6.33
C PHE A 41 -0.01 2.94 -7.47
N LYS A 42 0.48 3.36 -8.62
CA LYS A 42 0.69 2.47 -9.75
C LYS A 42 1.72 1.40 -9.36
N ILE A 43 1.43 0.13 -9.61
CA ILE A 43 2.43 -0.95 -9.41
C ILE A 43 2.79 -1.59 -10.75
N GLU A 44 1.81 -1.72 -11.64
CA GLU A 44 1.99 -2.17 -13.01
C GLU A 44 1.16 -1.30 -13.96
N LYS A 45 1.37 -1.42 -15.26
CA LYS A 45 0.53 -0.70 -16.23
C LYS A 45 -0.95 -1.07 -16.03
N GLY A 46 -1.79 -0.09 -15.74
CA GLY A 46 -3.22 -0.34 -15.51
C GLY A 46 -3.59 -0.84 -14.11
N ILE A 47 -2.61 -1.23 -13.28
CA ILE A 47 -2.85 -1.82 -11.97
C ILE A 47 -2.32 -0.88 -10.89
N TYR A 48 -3.23 -0.46 -10.02
CA TYR A 48 -2.96 0.47 -8.92
C TYR A 48 -3.27 -0.18 -7.58
N VAL A 49 -2.59 0.24 -6.53
CA VAL A 49 -2.87 -0.11 -5.14
C VAL A 49 -3.38 1.12 -4.41
N GLN A 50 -4.51 0.99 -3.72
CA GLN A 50 -5.07 2.04 -2.86
C GLN A 50 -4.83 1.68 -1.40
N SER A 51 -3.94 2.42 -0.74
CA SER A 51 -3.66 2.23 0.69
C SER A 51 -2.90 3.43 1.27
N SER A 52 -3.04 3.64 2.57
CA SER A 52 -2.19 4.55 3.34
C SER A 52 -0.96 3.87 3.96
N SER A 53 -0.92 2.54 3.93
CA SER A 53 0.11 1.67 4.48
C SER A 53 1.19 1.33 3.45
N GLN A 54 2.44 1.67 3.77
CA GLN A 54 3.60 1.31 2.95
C GLN A 54 3.83 -0.19 2.92
N ASP A 55 3.63 -0.86 4.05
CA ASP A 55 3.82 -2.29 4.16
C ASP A 55 2.80 -3.04 3.29
N TYR A 56 1.55 -2.55 3.26
CA TYR A 56 0.54 -3.10 2.37
C TYR A 56 0.94 -2.98 0.89
N ILE A 57 1.34 -1.78 0.47
CA ILE A 57 1.79 -1.53 -0.92
C ILE A 57 3.00 -2.41 -1.27
N ALA A 58 3.98 -2.51 -0.37
CA ALA A 58 5.16 -3.34 -0.52
C ALA A 58 4.79 -4.82 -0.68
N ASN A 59 3.86 -5.31 0.15
CA ASN A 59 3.42 -6.70 0.13
C ASN A 59 2.69 -7.03 -1.18
N ILE A 60 1.77 -6.18 -1.64
CA ILE A 60 1.10 -6.38 -2.93
C ILE A 60 2.11 -6.38 -4.08
N ALA A 61 3.07 -5.44 -4.07
CA ALA A 61 4.08 -5.38 -5.11
C ALA A 61 4.98 -6.63 -5.11
N SER A 62 5.35 -7.15 -3.94
CA SER A 62 6.09 -8.41 -3.81
C SER A 62 5.29 -9.59 -4.39
N LEU A 63 3.99 -9.67 -4.11
CA LEU A 63 3.13 -10.71 -4.66
C LEU A 63 3.01 -10.63 -6.18
N LEU A 64 2.91 -9.43 -6.75
CA LEU A 64 2.89 -9.23 -8.21
C LEU A 64 4.21 -9.66 -8.85
N GLU A 65 5.36 -9.38 -8.23
CA GLU A 65 6.66 -9.88 -8.72
C GLU A 65 6.76 -11.41 -8.63
N GLN A 66 6.24 -12.04 -7.58
CA GLN A 66 6.13 -13.51 -7.53
C GLN A 66 5.25 -14.04 -8.66
N ILE A 67 4.10 -13.43 -8.94
CA ILE A 67 3.23 -13.83 -10.07
C ILE A 67 4.00 -13.71 -11.39
N LYS A 68 4.67 -12.58 -11.61
CA LYS A 68 5.45 -12.25 -12.82
C LYS A 68 6.67 -13.15 -13.06
N SER A 69 7.14 -13.86 -12.03
CA SER A 69 8.18 -14.89 -12.19
C SER A 69 7.74 -16.06 -13.09
N THR A 70 6.42 -16.30 -13.21
CA THR A 70 5.83 -17.39 -14.00
C THR A 70 5.40 -16.95 -15.41
N SER A 71 5.32 -17.88 -16.34
CA SER A 71 4.84 -17.62 -17.71
C SER A 71 3.34 -17.33 -17.76
N THR A 72 2.57 -18.05 -16.94
CA THR A 72 1.13 -17.82 -16.72
C THR A 72 0.91 -16.43 -16.11
N GLY A 73 1.64 -16.08 -15.05
CA GLY A 73 1.51 -14.78 -14.40
C GLY A 73 1.89 -13.61 -15.29
N ARG A 74 2.97 -13.70 -16.08
CA ARG A 74 3.28 -12.70 -17.12
C ARG A 74 2.15 -12.54 -18.14
N SER A 75 1.54 -13.64 -18.55
CA SER A 75 0.42 -13.61 -19.49
C SER A 75 -0.81 -12.95 -18.88
N LEU A 76 -1.15 -13.29 -17.63
CA LEU A 76 -2.25 -12.70 -16.89
C LEU A 76 -2.05 -11.18 -16.67
N LEU A 77 -0.89 -10.78 -16.18
CA LEU A 77 -0.58 -9.35 -15.98
C LEU A 77 -0.58 -8.57 -17.29
N ASN A 78 -0.10 -9.17 -18.39
CA ASN A 78 -0.19 -8.57 -19.71
C ASN A 78 -1.65 -8.40 -20.18
N GLN A 79 -2.51 -9.39 -19.91
CA GLN A 79 -3.95 -9.32 -20.23
C GLN A 79 -4.62 -8.18 -19.44
N VAL A 80 -4.44 -8.15 -18.11
CA VAL A 80 -5.00 -7.09 -17.24
C VAL A 80 -4.47 -5.70 -17.62
N SER A 81 -3.17 -5.58 -17.90
CA SER A 81 -2.53 -4.33 -18.29
C SER A 81 -3.03 -3.73 -19.61
N HIS A 82 -3.73 -4.51 -20.44
CA HIS A 82 -4.14 -4.09 -21.79
C HIS A 82 -5.64 -4.18 -22.06
N TYR A 83 -6.40 -4.98 -21.32
CA TYR A 83 -7.85 -5.15 -21.54
C TYR A 83 -8.69 -4.03 -20.95
N HIS A 84 -8.32 -2.77 -21.16
CA HIS A 84 -9.16 -1.65 -20.72
C HIS A 84 -10.60 -1.73 -21.28
N PRO A 85 -11.61 -1.19 -20.57
CA PRO A 85 -13.00 -1.14 -21.06
C PRO A 85 -13.10 -0.51 -22.46
N LEU A 86 -13.91 -1.05 -23.35
CA LEU A 86 -14.16 -0.52 -24.68
C LEU A 86 -15.45 0.31 -24.69
N PRO A 87 -15.43 1.55 -25.21
CA PRO A 87 -16.67 2.24 -25.54
C PRO A 87 -17.28 1.73 -26.85
N LEU A 88 -18.57 1.96 -27.02
CA LEU A 88 -19.18 1.98 -28.35
C LEU A 88 -18.73 3.25 -29.11
N PRO A 89 -18.77 3.27 -30.46
CA PRO A 89 -18.42 4.45 -31.22
C PRO A 89 -19.17 5.70 -30.74
N SER A 90 -18.44 6.79 -30.52
CA SER A 90 -18.96 8.07 -30.06
C SER A 90 -19.67 8.05 -28.70
N GLN A 91 -19.57 6.95 -27.93
CA GLN A 91 -20.08 6.85 -26.56
C GLN A 91 -18.95 6.95 -25.53
N PRO A 92 -19.23 7.46 -24.31
CA PRO A 92 -18.27 7.44 -23.24
C PRO A 92 -17.96 6.00 -22.79
N ARG A 93 -16.70 5.77 -22.39
CA ARG A 93 -16.26 4.49 -21.82
C ARG A 93 -16.61 4.41 -20.34
N ALA A 94 -16.72 3.19 -19.80
CA ALA A 94 -16.81 2.99 -18.37
C ALA A 94 -15.50 3.45 -17.68
N LEU A 95 -15.64 4.34 -16.70
CA LEU A 95 -14.53 4.90 -15.91
C LEU A 95 -14.63 4.49 -14.44
N PRO A 96 -13.50 4.33 -13.73
CA PRO A 96 -13.48 3.87 -12.35
C PRO A 96 -13.92 4.92 -11.34
N TYR A 97 -13.72 6.19 -11.67
CA TYR A 97 -14.06 7.34 -10.85
C TYR A 97 -14.67 8.42 -11.73
N SER A 98 -15.31 9.39 -11.09
CA SER A 98 -15.95 10.49 -11.79
C SER A 98 -14.93 11.52 -12.31
N LYS A 99 -15.30 12.29 -13.35
CA LYS A 99 -14.38 13.23 -14.01
C LYS A 99 -14.00 14.44 -13.14
N GLU A 100 -14.73 14.68 -12.05
CA GLU A 100 -14.39 15.67 -11.03
C GLU A 100 -13.16 15.25 -10.22
N VAL A 101 -12.87 13.94 -10.15
CA VAL A 101 -11.73 13.39 -9.43
C VAL A 101 -10.43 13.58 -10.23
N ALA A 102 -10.45 13.22 -11.51
CA ALA A 102 -9.31 13.35 -12.41
C ALA A 102 -9.80 13.39 -13.87
N PRO A 103 -9.02 13.98 -14.79
CA PRO A 103 -9.41 14.01 -16.20
C PRO A 103 -9.47 12.60 -16.80
N GLU A 104 -10.33 12.42 -17.81
CA GLU A 104 -10.53 11.13 -18.49
C GLU A 104 -9.22 10.54 -19.05
N SER A 105 -8.28 11.39 -19.48
CA SER A 105 -6.95 10.99 -19.94
C SER A 105 -6.13 10.23 -18.90
N VAL A 106 -6.39 10.48 -17.61
CA VAL A 106 -5.80 9.79 -16.46
C VAL A 106 -6.64 8.57 -16.10
N LEU A 107 -7.95 8.77 -15.91
CA LEU A 107 -8.88 7.73 -15.44
C LEU A 107 -8.94 6.51 -16.36
N LYS A 108 -8.82 6.71 -17.68
CA LYS A 108 -8.82 5.62 -18.65
C LYS A 108 -7.63 4.66 -18.51
N ASN A 109 -6.57 5.07 -17.81
CA ASN A 109 -5.39 4.24 -17.55
C ASN A 109 -5.53 3.40 -16.27
N ILE A 110 -6.60 3.57 -15.48
CA ILE A 110 -6.84 2.78 -14.27
C ILE A 110 -7.74 1.60 -14.65
N HIS A 111 -7.17 0.40 -14.68
CA HIS A 111 -7.90 -0.83 -15.03
C HIS A 111 -8.33 -1.58 -13.77
N VAL A 112 -7.39 -1.74 -12.83
CA VAL A 112 -7.61 -2.47 -11.58
C VAL A 112 -7.09 -1.64 -10.42
N VAL A 113 -7.87 -1.58 -9.34
CA VAL A 113 -7.46 -1.03 -8.05
C VAL A 113 -7.47 -2.14 -7.00
N ILE A 114 -6.32 -2.48 -6.45
CA ILE A 114 -6.18 -3.39 -5.32
C ILE A 114 -6.23 -2.56 -4.03
N THR A 115 -7.18 -2.84 -3.14
CA THR A 115 -7.37 -2.12 -1.88
C THR A 115 -7.36 -3.10 -0.71
N GLU A 116 -7.10 -2.58 0.49
CA GLU A 116 -7.09 -3.36 1.72
C GLU A 116 -8.40 -4.12 1.92
N ALA A 117 -8.29 -5.31 2.48
CA ALA A 117 -9.43 -6.11 2.92
C ALA A 117 -10.31 -5.35 3.91
N THR A 118 -11.59 -5.73 3.95
CA THR A 118 -12.56 -5.27 4.95
C THR A 118 -13.05 -6.46 5.75
N GLU A 119 -13.77 -6.23 6.86
CA GLU A 119 -14.36 -7.29 7.69
C GLU A 119 -15.18 -8.32 6.86
N SER A 120 -15.84 -7.85 5.80
CA SER A 120 -16.67 -8.69 4.92
C SER A 120 -16.02 -9.12 3.60
N LYS A 121 -14.85 -8.56 3.22
CA LYS A 121 -14.22 -8.79 1.90
C LYS A 121 -12.72 -8.90 2.04
N SER A 122 -12.20 -10.12 2.00
CA SER A 122 -10.75 -10.39 2.13
C SER A 122 -10.10 -10.85 0.83
N PHE A 123 -10.85 -11.50 -0.05
CA PHE A 123 -10.42 -12.03 -1.34
C PHE A 123 -11.60 -11.91 -2.31
N VAL A 124 -11.84 -10.68 -2.80
CA VAL A 124 -13.04 -10.38 -3.60
C VAL A 124 -12.72 -9.38 -4.70
N THR A 125 -13.13 -9.71 -5.92
CA THR A 125 -13.12 -8.79 -7.06
C THR A 125 -14.54 -8.34 -7.42
N GLU A 126 -14.72 -7.04 -7.62
CA GLU A 126 -15.99 -6.42 -8.00
C GLU A 126 -15.79 -5.28 -9.03
N PRO A 127 -16.84 -4.84 -9.75
CA PRO A 127 -16.69 -3.74 -10.69
C PRO A 127 -16.42 -2.42 -9.97
N LEU A 128 -15.48 -1.64 -10.51
CA LEU A 128 -15.17 -0.28 -10.09
C LEU A 128 -15.67 0.68 -11.17
N ILE A 129 -16.87 1.22 -10.98
CA ILE A 129 -17.53 2.11 -11.95
C ILE A 129 -18.08 3.35 -11.27
N ALA A 130 -17.91 4.51 -11.92
CA ALA A 130 -18.48 5.77 -11.46
C ALA A 130 -19.99 5.89 -11.76
N ASP A 131 -20.43 5.27 -12.86
CA ASP A 131 -21.83 5.26 -13.29
C ASP A 131 -22.32 3.81 -13.40
N ALA A 132 -23.37 3.51 -12.62
CA ALA A 132 -23.99 2.19 -12.55
C ALA A 132 -24.66 1.75 -13.87
N SER A 133 -24.94 2.69 -14.80
CA SER A 133 -25.46 2.36 -16.14
C SER A 133 -24.55 1.40 -16.92
N TYR A 134 -23.25 1.37 -16.57
CA TYR A 134 -22.27 0.48 -17.18
C TYR A 134 -22.21 -0.93 -16.57
N ILE A 135 -23.00 -1.26 -15.55
CA ILE A 135 -22.90 -2.56 -14.86
C ILE A 135 -23.06 -3.74 -15.82
N ALA A 136 -23.94 -3.63 -16.83
CA ALA A 136 -24.15 -4.65 -17.85
C ALA A 136 -22.91 -4.91 -18.71
N ASN A 137 -21.95 -3.98 -18.74
CA ASN A 137 -20.73 -4.10 -19.52
C ASN A 137 -19.78 -5.19 -19.00
N GLN A 138 -19.92 -5.60 -17.75
CA GLN A 138 -19.09 -6.67 -17.16
C GLN A 138 -19.18 -8.01 -17.92
N SER A 139 -20.25 -8.25 -18.68
CA SER A 139 -20.52 -9.53 -19.37
C SER A 139 -20.94 -9.40 -20.85
N ASN A 140 -20.94 -8.20 -21.43
CA ASN A 140 -21.38 -7.96 -22.82
C ASN A 140 -20.24 -7.71 -23.82
N GLY A 141 -18.98 -7.87 -23.40
CA GLY A 141 -17.79 -7.63 -24.21
C GLY A 141 -17.23 -6.20 -24.17
N LEU A 142 -17.94 -5.22 -23.59
CA LEU A 142 -17.44 -3.84 -23.45
C LEU A 142 -16.52 -3.70 -22.22
N GLY A 143 -16.87 -4.34 -21.11
CA GLY A 143 -16.07 -4.39 -19.90
C GLY A 143 -16.14 -3.15 -19.02
N VAL A 144 -15.60 -3.30 -17.81
CA VAL A 144 -15.57 -2.30 -16.74
C VAL A 144 -14.25 -2.41 -15.96
N PRO A 145 -13.74 -1.32 -15.37
CA PRO A 145 -12.63 -1.41 -14.43
C PRO A 145 -13.03 -2.25 -13.21
N ALA A 146 -12.04 -2.76 -12.48
CA ALA A 146 -12.28 -3.67 -11.34
C ALA A 146 -11.59 -3.16 -10.07
N ARG A 147 -12.19 -3.50 -8.92
CA ARG A 147 -11.60 -3.37 -7.59
C ARG A 147 -11.38 -4.75 -7.00
N ILE A 148 -10.20 -4.97 -6.42
CA ILE A 148 -9.85 -6.18 -5.69
C ILE A 148 -9.68 -5.80 -4.21
N TYR A 149 -10.45 -6.41 -3.33
CA TYR A 149 -10.20 -6.40 -1.89
C TYR A 149 -9.30 -7.59 -1.56
N PHE A 150 -8.12 -7.31 -0.99
CA PHE A 150 -7.11 -8.34 -0.79
C PHE A 150 -6.44 -8.24 0.58
N ASN A 151 -6.25 -9.38 1.23
CA ASN A 151 -5.41 -9.49 2.42
C ASN A 151 -4.12 -10.24 2.07
N PRO A 152 -2.97 -9.55 1.91
CA PRO A 152 -1.70 -10.20 1.58
C PRO A 152 -1.09 -11.00 2.73
N ASN A 153 -1.58 -10.80 3.96
CA ASN A 153 -1.05 -11.43 5.15
C ASN A 153 -1.85 -12.67 5.56
N ALA A 154 -2.92 -13.03 4.85
CA ALA A 154 -3.72 -14.20 5.15
C ALA A 154 -3.57 -15.25 4.04
N GLU A 155 -3.46 -16.51 4.45
CA GLU A 155 -3.57 -17.67 3.57
C GLU A 155 -4.87 -18.41 3.85
N VAL A 156 -5.41 -19.03 2.81
CA VAL A 156 -6.65 -19.79 2.88
C VAL A 156 -6.30 -21.27 2.97
N VAL A 157 -6.69 -21.94 4.05
CA VAL A 157 -6.49 -23.39 4.21
C VAL A 157 -7.34 -24.12 3.18
N ILE A 158 -6.75 -25.08 2.46
CA ILE A 158 -7.48 -25.93 1.53
C ILE A 158 -8.34 -26.91 2.35
N PRO A 159 -9.67 -26.95 2.17
CA PRO A 159 -10.54 -27.85 2.93
C PRO A 159 -10.07 -29.31 2.82
N GLY A 160 -9.94 -29.98 3.97
CA GLY A 160 -9.48 -31.37 4.05
C GLY A 160 -7.97 -31.56 3.87
N SER A 161 -7.19 -30.49 3.85
CA SER A 161 -5.73 -30.52 3.74
C SER A 161 -5.07 -29.68 4.85
N ALA A 162 -3.79 -29.97 5.13
CA ALA A 162 -2.93 -29.12 5.96
C ALA A 162 -2.24 -28.01 5.13
N GLU A 163 -2.41 -28.04 3.81
CA GLU A 163 -1.82 -27.07 2.88
C GLU A 163 -2.71 -25.83 2.70
N THR A 164 -2.07 -24.72 2.33
CA THR A 164 -2.72 -23.42 2.14
C THR A 164 -2.57 -22.92 0.71
N ILE A 165 -3.52 -22.10 0.28
CA ILE A 165 -3.42 -21.30 -0.95
C ILE A 165 -2.48 -20.13 -0.67
N LYS A 166 -1.32 -20.13 -1.34
CA LYS A 166 -0.33 -19.03 -1.22
C LYS A 166 -0.97 -17.69 -1.62
N PRO A 167 -0.61 -16.55 -0.99
CA PRO A 167 -1.23 -15.27 -1.33
C PRO A 167 -0.99 -14.83 -2.78
N SER A 168 0.14 -15.21 -3.39
CA SER A 168 0.39 -14.92 -4.81
C SER A 168 -0.54 -15.70 -5.75
N VAL A 169 -0.94 -16.92 -5.38
CA VAL A 169 -1.95 -17.70 -6.11
C VAL A 169 -3.34 -17.09 -5.92
N ALA A 170 -3.69 -16.71 -4.69
CA ALA A 170 -4.97 -16.06 -4.38
C ALA A 170 -5.11 -14.70 -5.11
N LEU A 171 -4.07 -13.86 -5.10
CA LEU A 171 -4.08 -12.61 -5.87
C LEU A 171 -4.19 -12.87 -7.38
N GLY A 172 -3.52 -13.92 -7.87
CA GLY A 172 -3.66 -14.37 -9.25
C GLY A 172 -5.10 -14.77 -9.60
N HIS A 173 -5.82 -15.45 -8.70
CA HIS A 173 -7.23 -15.76 -8.87
C HIS A 173 -8.08 -14.49 -9.02
N GLU A 174 -7.89 -13.51 -8.14
CA GLU A 174 -8.61 -12.23 -8.22
C GLU A 174 -8.26 -11.44 -9.50
N LEU A 175 -7.02 -11.49 -9.95
CA LEU A 175 -6.61 -10.87 -11.22
C LEU A 175 -7.25 -11.54 -12.44
N VAL A 176 -7.58 -12.84 -12.37
CA VAL A 176 -8.35 -13.54 -13.41
C VAL A 176 -9.78 -13.01 -13.48
N HIS A 177 -10.42 -12.76 -12.34
CA HIS A 177 -11.71 -12.05 -12.30
C HIS A 177 -11.60 -10.63 -12.86
N ALA A 178 -10.57 -9.88 -12.45
CA ALA A 178 -10.36 -8.53 -12.92
C ALA A 178 -10.18 -8.47 -14.44
N ARG A 179 -9.42 -9.41 -15.04
CA ARG A 179 -9.33 -9.60 -16.49
C ARG A 179 -10.71 -9.77 -17.13
N ASP A 180 -11.57 -10.60 -16.54
CA ASP A 180 -12.90 -10.86 -17.08
C ASP A 180 -13.82 -9.65 -17.02
N TYR A 181 -13.82 -8.90 -15.92
CA TYR A 181 -14.50 -7.61 -15.82
C TYR A 181 -14.03 -6.65 -16.91
N LEU A 182 -12.72 -6.52 -17.06
CA LEU A 182 -12.04 -5.62 -17.98
C LEU A 182 -12.38 -5.90 -19.45
N SER A 183 -12.43 -7.18 -19.83
CA SER A 183 -12.81 -7.58 -21.18
C SER A 183 -14.33 -7.66 -21.38
N GLY A 184 -15.14 -7.42 -20.36
CA GLY A 184 -16.59 -7.65 -20.41
C GLY A 184 -16.96 -9.12 -20.63
N GLY A 185 -16.08 -10.03 -20.21
CA GLY A 185 -16.18 -11.47 -20.40
C GLY A 185 -16.51 -12.24 -19.13
N LEU A 186 -17.02 -11.58 -18.09
CA LEU A 186 -17.38 -12.23 -16.83
C LEU A 186 -18.41 -13.35 -17.09
N PRO A 187 -18.08 -14.62 -16.76
CA PRO A 187 -19.02 -15.70 -16.89
C PRO A 187 -20.22 -15.50 -15.95
N THR A 188 -21.42 -15.47 -16.51
CA THR A 188 -22.67 -15.29 -15.75
C THR A 188 -23.38 -16.60 -15.45
N GLY A 189 -24.16 -16.62 -14.37
CA GLY A 189 -24.94 -17.77 -13.94
C GLY A 189 -24.14 -18.81 -13.15
N VAL A 190 -24.78 -19.96 -12.92
CA VAL A 190 -24.23 -21.09 -12.15
C VAL A 190 -24.09 -22.33 -13.02
N ARG A 191 -23.37 -23.32 -12.49
CA ARG A 191 -23.22 -24.65 -13.04
C ARG A 191 -23.33 -25.66 -11.91
N THR A 192 -24.20 -26.65 -12.07
CA THR A 192 -24.25 -27.82 -11.20
C THR A 192 -22.92 -28.58 -11.27
N VAL A 193 -22.32 -28.82 -10.12
CA VAL A 193 -21.12 -29.65 -9.94
C VAL A 193 -21.39 -30.70 -8.88
N SER A 194 -20.84 -31.89 -9.07
CA SER A 194 -20.91 -32.99 -8.08
C SER A 194 -19.49 -33.39 -7.71
N HIS A 195 -19.17 -33.31 -6.42
CA HIS A 195 -17.82 -33.59 -5.91
C HIS A 195 -17.84 -34.25 -4.54
N VAL A 196 -16.74 -34.93 -4.18
CA VAL A 196 -16.62 -35.60 -2.88
C VAL A 196 -16.24 -34.57 -1.82
N ALA A 197 -17.02 -34.48 -0.74
CA ALA A 197 -16.82 -33.55 0.35
C ALA A 197 -15.48 -33.82 1.07
N PRO A 198 -14.55 -32.86 1.12
CA PRO A 198 -13.24 -33.06 1.73
C PRO A 198 -13.29 -33.01 3.28
N ILE A 199 -14.33 -32.39 3.84
CA ILE A 199 -14.63 -32.26 5.27
C ILE A 199 -16.16 -32.23 5.45
N ASP A 200 -16.62 -32.36 6.69
CA ASP A 200 -18.04 -32.15 7.06
C ASP A 200 -18.48 -30.72 6.73
N GLY A 201 -19.76 -30.56 6.37
CA GLY A 201 -20.31 -29.26 5.96
C GLY A 201 -21.83 -29.25 5.87
N VAL A 202 -22.37 -28.23 5.20
CA VAL A 202 -23.80 -28.05 4.95
C VAL A 202 -24.06 -27.76 3.48
N ASP A 203 -25.15 -28.29 2.93
CA ASP A 203 -25.57 -27.98 1.56
C ASP A 203 -26.24 -26.59 1.46
N GLU A 204 -26.75 -26.24 0.27
CA GLU A 204 -27.40 -24.95 0.03
C GLU A 204 -28.71 -24.78 0.79
N GLN A 205 -29.31 -25.87 1.29
CA GLN A 205 -30.53 -25.91 2.08
C GLN A 205 -30.23 -25.97 3.60
N GLY A 206 -28.95 -26.01 3.99
CA GLY A 206 -28.51 -26.11 5.37
C GLY A 206 -28.52 -27.54 5.93
N VAL A 207 -28.68 -28.56 5.08
CA VAL A 207 -28.62 -29.97 5.49
C VAL A 207 -27.16 -30.40 5.60
N SER A 208 -26.79 -31.00 6.72
CA SER A 208 -25.42 -31.45 6.95
C SER A 208 -25.05 -32.63 6.04
N PHE A 209 -23.84 -32.59 5.50
CA PHE A 209 -23.19 -33.73 4.85
C PHE A 209 -21.88 -34.06 5.56
N ARG A 210 -21.41 -35.30 5.39
CA ARG A 210 -20.17 -35.80 6.00
C ARG A 210 -19.01 -35.82 5.01
N GLN A 211 -17.79 -35.76 5.54
CA GLN A 211 -16.57 -36.02 4.80
C GLN A 211 -16.69 -37.36 4.03
N GLY A 212 -16.32 -37.34 2.74
CA GLY A 212 -16.37 -38.50 1.86
C GLY A 212 -17.71 -38.69 1.13
N GLU A 213 -18.77 -37.96 1.50
CA GLU A 213 -20.03 -38.00 0.76
C GLU A 213 -19.93 -37.24 -0.56
N ARG A 214 -20.63 -37.70 -1.59
CA ARG A 214 -20.73 -37.00 -2.87
C ARG A 214 -21.85 -35.97 -2.78
N VAL A 215 -21.48 -34.69 -2.86
CA VAL A 215 -22.38 -33.56 -2.73
C VAL A 215 -22.54 -32.88 -4.09
N GLU A 216 -23.79 -32.55 -4.45
CA GLU A 216 -24.12 -31.76 -5.62
C GLU A 216 -24.46 -30.31 -5.21
N PHE A 217 -23.90 -29.32 -5.90
CA PHE A 217 -24.12 -27.91 -5.58
C PHE A 217 -23.99 -26.99 -6.79
N GLN A 218 -24.48 -25.75 -6.65
CA GLN A 218 -24.41 -24.74 -7.71
C GLN A 218 -23.15 -23.89 -7.56
N LEU A 219 -22.21 -24.05 -8.49
CA LEU A 219 -21.01 -23.24 -8.53
C LEU A 219 -21.16 -22.09 -9.53
N ALA A 220 -20.85 -20.86 -9.11
CA ALA A 220 -20.83 -19.72 -10.00
C ALA A 220 -19.83 -19.96 -11.14
N ARG A 221 -20.23 -19.70 -12.40
CA ARG A 221 -19.38 -19.99 -13.56
C ARG A 221 -18.06 -19.23 -13.52
N LYS A 222 -18.05 -18.01 -12.96
CA LYS A 222 -16.82 -17.23 -12.78
C LYS A 222 -15.78 -17.96 -11.92
N GLU A 223 -16.22 -18.62 -10.84
CA GLU A 223 -15.35 -19.37 -9.93
C GLU A 223 -14.84 -20.67 -10.59
N PHE A 224 -15.71 -21.32 -11.36
CA PHE A 224 -15.34 -22.52 -12.13
C PHE A 224 -14.23 -22.23 -13.16
N GLU A 225 -14.37 -21.12 -13.89
CA GLU A 225 -13.40 -20.68 -14.90
C GLU A 225 -12.11 -20.15 -14.24
N ALA A 226 -12.21 -19.31 -13.20
CA ALA A 226 -11.06 -18.71 -12.54
C ALA A 226 -10.19 -19.72 -11.79
N THR A 227 -10.81 -20.69 -11.11
CA THR A 227 -10.09 -21.80 -10.46
C THR A 227 -9.40 -22.69 -11.50
N GLY A 228 -10.01 -22.82 -12.69
CA GLY A 228 -9.49 -23.65 -13.78
C GLY A 228 -9.87 -25.13 -13.68
N ILE A 229 -11.06 -25.41 -13.13
CA ILE A 229 -11.57 -26.78 -12.95
C ILE A 229 -11.63 -27.53 -14.30
N ALA A 230 -12.01 -26.83 -15.38
CA ALA A 230 -12.07 -27.40 -16.73
C ALA A 230 -10.72 -27.96 -17.24
N TYR A 231 -9.61 -27.50 -16.66
CA TYR A 231 -8.26 -27.84 -17.08
C TYR A 231 -7.63 -28.96 -16.26
N ARG A 232 -8.13 -29.20 -15.03
CA ARG A 232 -7.68 -30.29 -14.16
C ARG A 232 -8.03 -31.67 -14.70
N ASN A 233 -9.25 -31.87 -15.19
CA ASN A 233 -9.73 -33.19 -15.65
C ASN A 233 -9.05 -33.72 -16.94
N LYS A 234 -8.03 -33.03 -17.47
CA LYS A 234 -7.31 -33.37 -18.71
C LYS A 234 -5.86 -33.83 -18.46
N GLU A 235 -5.61 -34.42 -17.29
CA GLU A 235 -4.29 -34.73 -16.71
C GLU A 235 -3.31 -35.57 -17.56
N VAL A 236 -3.69 -36.03 -18.77
CA VAL A 236 -2.82 -36.86 -19.63
C VAL A 236 -2.47 -36.22 -20.99
N ALA A 237 -3.04 -35.08 -21.39
CA ALA A 237 -2.87 -34.61 -22.78
C ALA A 237 -2.38 -33.16 -22.92
N ALA A 238 -1.06 -33.02 -23.15
CA ALA A 238 -0.36 -31.87 -23.73
C ALA A 238 -0.55 -30.50 -23.04
N GLU A 239 0.38 -29.58 -23.26
CA GLU A 239 0.21 -28.17 -22.89
C GLU A 239 -1.19 -27.68 -23.27
N ILE A 240 -1.95 -27.19 -22.28
CA ILE A 240 -3.28 -26.66 -22.47
C ILE A 240 -3.15 -25.32 -23.19
N LYS A 241 -3.25 -25.35 -24.52
CA LYS A 241 -2.98 -24.20 -25.40
C LYS A 241 -4.20 -23.34 -25.70
N LYS A 242 -5.40 -23.72 -25.28
CA LYS A 242 -6.65 -23.09 -25.72
C LYS A 242 -7.54 -22.59 -24.56
N PRO A 243 -8.18 -21.42 -24.71
CA PRO A 243 -9.24 -20.96 -23.81
C PRO A 243 -10.41 -21.94 -23.71
N THR A 244 -11.19 -21.86 -22.63
CA THR A 244 -12.46 -22.58 -22.52
C THR A 244 -13.46 -22.06 -23.56
N ILE A 245 -14.50 -22.86 -23.84
CA ILE A 245 -15.58 -22.45 -24.76
C ILE A 245 -16.25 -21.16 -24.25
N THR A 246 -16.46 -21.05 -22.93
CA THR A 246 -17.02 -19.86 -22.29
C THR A 246 -16.16 -18.63 -22.58
N ARG A 247 -14.84 -18.72 -22.35
CA ARG A 247 -13.91 -17.61 -22.58
C ARG A 247 -13.82 -17.27 -24.07
N GLN A 248 -13.76 -18.27 -24.94
CA GLN A 248 -13.72 -18.07 -26.39
C GLN A 248 -14.94 -17.30 -26.91
N ARG A 249 -16.15 -17.63 -26.45
CA ARG A 249 -17.37 -16.88 -26.80
C ARG A 249 -17.33 -15.43 -26.30
N SER A 250 -16.71 -15.18 -25.14
CA SER A 250 -16.56 -13.82 -24.61
C SER A 250 -15.61 -12.97 -25.48
N ILE A 251 -14.53 -13.59 -25.98
CA ILE A 251 -13.60 -12.97 -26.92
C ILE A 251 -14.32 -12.64 -28.23
N GLU A 252 -15.05 -13.59 -28.81
CA GLU A 252 -15.83 -13.41 -30.04
C GLU A 252 -16.86 -12.29 -29.91
N ARG A 253 -17.56 -12.21 -28.78
CA ARG A 253 -18.50 -11.11 -28.48
C ARG A 253 -17.81 -9.75 -28.44
N ARG A 254 -16.61 -9.67 -27.88
CA ARG A 254 -15.87 -8.41 -27.87
C ARG A 254 -15.36 -8.04 -29.26
N GLU A 255 -14.96 -9.03 -30.05
CA GLU A 255 -14.53 -8.85 -31.43
C GLU A 255 -15.64 -8.33 -32.34
N SER A 256 -16.91 -8.67 -32.09
CA SER A 256 -18.03 -8.18 -32.92
C SER A 256 -18.20 -6.67 -32.89
N TYR A 257 -17.67 -5.97 -31.87
CA TYR A 257 -17.65 -4.49 -31.86
C TYR A 257 -16.64 -3.91 -32.87
N GLY A 258 -15.70 -4.71 -33.38
CA GLY A 258 -14.71 -4.26 -34.37
C GLY A 258 -15.33 -3.73 -35.66
N ASP A 259 -16.41 -4.35 -36.12
CA ASP A 259 -17.11 -3.92 -37.34
C ASP A 259 -17.79 -2.56 -37.15
N LEU A 260 -18.41 -2.34 -35.98
CA LEU A 260 -19.01 -1.04 -35.63
C LEU A 260 -17.96 0.07 -35.62
N TRP A 261 -16.80 -0.19 -35.02
CA TRP A 261 -15.68 0.75 -35.00
C TRP A 261 -15.09 1.00 -36.40
N TYR A 262 -15.05 -0.02 -37.26
CA TYR A 262 -14.61 0.13 -38.64
C TYR A 262 -15.57 1.03 -39.45
N GLN A 263 -16.89 0.82 -39.31
CA GLN A 263 -17.89 1.65 -39.98
C GLN A 263 -17.86 3.10 -39.47
N ALA A 264 -17.81 3.32 -38.16
CA ALA A 264 -17.72 4.64 -37.56
C ALA A 264 -16.48 5.41 -38.05
N LYS A 265 -15.33 4.73 -38.18
CA LYS A 265 -14.12 5.33 -38.75
C LYS A 265 -14.32 5.72 -40.21
N LYS A 266 -14.92 4.85 -41.03
CA LYS A 266 -15.20 5.12 -42.44
C LYS A 266 -16.12 6.34 -42.61
N GLN A 267 -17.05 6.53 -41.68
CA GLN A 267 -18.01 7.63 -41.63
C GLN A 267 -17.43 8.91 -40.98
N GLY A 268 -16.18 8.90 -40.51
CA GLY A 268 -15.56 10.05 -39.85
C GLY A 268 -16.10 10.37 -38.44
N GLN A 269 -16.83 9.44 -37.81
CA GLN A 269 -17.45 9.63 -36.49
C GLN A 269 -16.49 9.44 -35.32
N VAL A 270 -15.32 8.82 -35.57
CA VAL A 270 -14.29 8.55 -34.56
C VAL A 270 -12.91 8.90 -35.11
N SER A 271 -11.97 9.23 -34.22
CA SER A 271 -10.61 9.58 -34.62
C SER A 271 -9.82 8.33 -35.07
N ARG A 272 -8.75 8.55 -35.85
CA ARG A 272 -7.79 7.49 -36.21
C ARG A 272 -7.10 6.90 -34.97
N ALA A 273 -6.90 7.72 -33.94
CA ALA A 273 -6.26 7.30 -32.69
C ALA A 273 -7.16 6.34 -31.90
N ASP A 274 -8.43 6.68 -31.72
CA ASP A 274 -9.39 5.85 -30.98
C ASP A 274 -9.60 4.50 -31.68
N TYR A 275 -9.76 4.51 -33.01
CA TYR A 275 -9.85 3.28 -33.78
C TYR A 275 -8.59 2.40 -33.64
N LYS A 276 -7.40 3.01 -33.56
CA LYS A 276 -6.14 2.26 -33.37
C LYS A 276 -6.05 1.65 -31.97
N GLU A 277 -6.49 2.38 -30.93
CA GLU A 277 -6.57 1.88 -29.55
C GLU A 277 -7.46 0.62 -29.50
N VAL A 278 -8.68 0.71 -30.03
CA VAL A 278 -9.65 -0.39 -30.07
C VAL A 278 -9.11 -1.58 -30.87
N LYS A 279 -8.60 -1.36 -32.08
CA LYS A 279 -8.05 -2.43 -32.92
C LYS A 279 -6.88 -3.16 -32.22
N THR A 280 -6.05 -2.43 -31.47
CA THR A 280 -4.95 -3.03 -30.71
C THR A 280 -5.48 -3.90 -29.58
N ASN A 281 -6.49 -3.43 -28.84
CA ASN A 281 -7.15 -4.21 -27.79
C ASN A 281 -7.75 -5.52 -28.33
N LEU A 282 -8.48 -5.45 -29.46
CA LEU A 282 -9.07 -6.63 -30.11
C LEU A 282 -8.00 -7.61 -30.62
N ALA A 283 -6.89 -7.12 -31.17
CA ALA A 283 -5.81 -7.98 -31.65
C ALA A 283 -5.11 -8.76 -30.52
N LEU A 284 -5.08 -8.22 -29.30
CA LEU A 284 -4.49 -8.89 -28.13
C LEU A 284 -5.36 -10.04 -27.62
N LEU A 285 -6.69 -9.94 -27.75
CA LEU A 285 -7.62 -11.02 -27.35
C LEU A 285 -7.48 -12.26 -28.25
N LYS A 286 -7.23 -12.07 -29.56
CA LYS A 286 -6.98 -13.18 -30.51
C LYS A 286 -5.79 -14.06 -30.15
N LYS A 287 -4.84 -13.52 -29.40
CA LYS A 287 -3.60 -14.20 -28.99
C LYS A 287 -3.61 -14.55 -27.50
N GLU A 288 -4.78 -14.52 -26.87
CA GLU A 288 -4.92 -14.78 -25.45
C GLU A 288 -4.48 -16.21 -25.12
N LYS A 289 -3.65 -16.34 -24.07
CA LYS A 289 -3.28 -17.63 -23.49
C LYS A 289 -4.23 -17.95 -22.34
N PRO A 290 -4.63 -19.22 -22.16
CA PRO A 290 -5.42 -19.62 -21.00
C PRO A 290 -4.63 -19.37 -19.72
N VAL A 291 -5.25 -18.71 -18.75
CA VAL A 291 -4.68 -18.41 -17.42
C VAL A 291 -5.76 -18.61 -16.36
N THR A 292 -5.42 -19.34 -15.29
CA THR A 292 -6.30 -19.66 -14.15
C THR A 292 -5.45 -19.84 -12.88
N GLU A 293 -6.10 -19.93 -11.72
CA GLU A 293 -5.48 -20.30 -10.43
C GLU A 293 -4.65 -21.58 -10.57
N TYR A 294 -5.22 -22.64 -11.13
CA TYR A 294 -4.54 -23.92 -11.35
C TYR A 294 -3.21 -23.79 -12.13
N HIS A 295 -3.21 -23.04 -13.25
CA HIS A 295 -2.00 -22.85 -14.05
C HIS A 295 -0.91 -22.12 -13.27
N LEU A 296 -1.30 -21.05 -12.56
CA LEU A 296 -0.37 -20.23 -11.79
C LEU A 296 0.23 -21.02 -10.61
N ALA A 297 -0.61 -21.73 -9.87
CA ALA A 297 -0.18 -22.54 -8.74
C ALA A 297 0.76 -23.67 -9.17
N LYS A 298 0.48 -24.34 -10.30
CA LYS A 298 1.38 -25.35 -10.88
C LYS A 298 2.75 -24.78 -11.22
N GLU A 299 2.81 -23.61 -11.87
CA GLU A 299 4.08 -22.96 -12.21
C GLU A 299 4.85 -22.43 -10.98
N LEU A 300 4.14 -22.08 -9.90
CA LEU A 300 4.73 -21.67 -8.62
C LEU A 300 5.10 -22.84 -7.69
N GLY A 301 4.83 -24.09 -8.09
CA GLY A 301 4.98 -25.25 -7.21
C GLY A 301 4.18 -25.12 -5.91
N ALA A 302 2.99 -24.54 -6.00
CA ALA A 302 2.10 -24.30 -4.86
C ALA A 302 1.00 -25.38 -4.79
N PRO A 303 0.49 -25.67 -3.58
CA PRO A 303 -0.71 -26.48 -3.37
C PRO A 303 -1.88 -26.02 -4.22
N THR A 304 -2.70 -26.97 -4.68
CA THR A 304 -3.88 -26.68 -5.50
C THR A 304 -5.08 -27.43 -4.97
N ARG A 305 -6.17 -26.70 -4.68
CA ARG A 305 -7.47 -27.31 -4.36
C ARG A 305 -8.09 -27.99 -5.58
N ASP A 306 -8.62 -29.17 -5.40
CA ASP A 306 -9.27 -29.97 -6.44
C ASP A 306 -10.61 -29.39 -6.90
N MET A 307 -11.31 -28.69 -6.00
CA MET A 307 -12.59 -28.05 -6.24
C MET A 307 -12.69 -26.70 -5.51
N TYR A 308 -13.45 -25.77 -6.10
CA TYR A 308 -13.90 -24.57 -5.41
C TYR A 308 -15.19 -24.90 -4.65
N TRP A 309 -15.15 -24.83 -3.33
CA TRP A 309 -16.34 -24.99 -2.49
C TRP A 309 -16.88 -23.61 -2.12
N PRO A 310 -18.21 -23.37 -2.20
CA PRO A 310 -18.78 -22.13 -1.67
C PRO A 310 -18.53 -22.01 -0.17
N SER A 311 -18.12 -20.84 0.32
CA SER A 311 -17.83 -20.61 1.75
C SER A 311 -19.04 -20.82 2.67
N ARG A 312 -20.26 -20.70 2.13
CA ARG A 312 -21.50 -21.03 2.85
C ARG A 312 -21.68 -22.53 3.12
N MET A 313 -21.02 -23.39 2.33
CA MET A 313 -21.11 -24.84 2.47
C MET A 313 -19.97 -25.40 3.32
N LEU A 314 -18.75 -24.90 3.09
CA LEU A 314 -17.55 -25.26 3.84
C LEU A 314 -16.88 -24.00 4.41
N PRO A 315 -16.63 -23.93 5.73
CA PRO A 315 -15.92 -22.82 6.32
C PRO A 315 -14.44 -22.86 5.90
N TYR A 316 -13.99 -21.85 5.17
CA TYR A 316 -12.57 -21.66 4.90
C TYR A 316 -11.89 -21.07 6.13
N GLN A 317 -10.84 -21.74 6.60
CA GLN A 317 -9.99 -21.21 7.66
C GLN A 317 -8.92 -20.30 7.06
N HIS A 318 -8.63 -19.22 7.76
CA HIS A 318 -7.55 -18.30 7.43
C HIS A 318 -6.43 -18.44 8.45
N VAL A 319 -5.19 -18.49 7.97
CA VAL A 319 -3.98 -18.48 8.80
C VAL A 319 -3.08 -17.34 8.37
N ASP A 320 -2.32 -16.78 9.31
CA ASP A 320 -1.33 -15.74 8.99
C ASP A 320 -0.27 -16.31 8.04
N SER A 321 0.03 -15.60 6.96
CA SER A 321 1.05 -16.03 5.99
C SER A 321 2.45 -15.92 6.61
N PRO A 322 3.18 -17.03 6.78
CA PRO A 322 4.56 -16.99 7.22
C PRO A 322 5.50 -16.39 6.16
N SER A 323 5.03 -16.25 4.91
CA SER A 323 5.83 -15.75 3.78
C SER A 323 5.95 -14.22 3.73
N LEU A 324 5.04 -13.51 4.41
CA LEU A 324 5.00 -12.04 4.45
C LEU A 324 4.91 -11.48 5.88
N GLY A 325 4.55 -12.31 6.87
CA GLY A 325 4.47 -11.93 8.28
C GLY A 325 5.61 -12.52 9.13
N SER A 326 6.40 -11.63 9.74
CA SER A 326 7.35 -11.83 10.85
C SER A 326 8.84 -11.65 10.50
N ARG A 327 9.22 -10.40 10.21
CA ARG A 327 10.49 -9.84 10.72
C ARG A 327 10.29 -9.09 12.04
N SER A 328 9.27 -9.47 12.83
CA SER A 328 9.17 -9.12 14.24
C SER A 328 9.40 -10.37 15.08
N THR A 329 10.58 -10.97 14.93
CA THR A 329 11.18 -11.68 16.06
C THR A 329 12.21 -10.75 16.65
N SER A 330 11.83 -10.20 17.81
CA SER A 330 12.73 -9.67 18.81
C SER A 330 13.74 -10.74 19.23
N MET A 331 14.72 -11.04 18.38
CA MET A 331 15.98 -11.61 18.85
C MET A 331 16.90 -10.44 19.17
N LEU A 332 16.71 -9.91 20.38
CA LEU A 332 17.70 -9.17 21.13
C LEU A 332 18.88 -10.10 21.41
N ARG A 333 19.64 -10.45 20.37
CA ARG A 333 20.98 -10.98 20.51
C ARG A 333 21.85 -9.79 20.87
N ARG A 334 21.90 -9.45 22.17
CA ARG A 334 22.90 -8.52 22.72
C ARG A 334 24.27 -9.05 22.33
N ARG A 335 24.86 -8.48 21.27
CA ARG A 335 26.29 -8.61 21.01
C ARG A 335 27.00 -7.76 22.09
N PRO A 336 27.99 -8.31 22.82
CA PRO A 336 28.85 -7.50 23.67
C PRO A 336 29.56 -6.46 22.79
N GLY A 337 29.53 -5.18 23.18
CA GLY A 337 30.33 -4.13 22.54
C GLY A 337 29.63 -3.25 21.49
N LYS A 338 28.31 -3.33 21.27
CA LYS A 338 27.58 -2.32 20.47
C LYS A 338 26.95 -1.26 21.37
N VAL A 339 27.36 -0.01 21.19
CA VAL A 339 26.67 1.18 21.73
C VAL A 339 25.23 1.17 21.23
N SER A 340 24.25 1.40 22.12
CA SER A 340 22.84 1.43 21.72
C SER A 340 22.56 2.59 20.77
N ALA A 341 21.64 2.44 19.81
CA ALA A 341 21.28 3.52 18.88
C ALA A 341 20.88 4.83 19.60
N LEU A 342 20.24 4.73 20.77
CA LEU A 342 19.93 5.88 21.62
C LEU A 342 21.19 6.57 22.14
N ALA A 343 22.22 5.82 22.52
CA ALA A 343 23.48 6.37 23.04
C ALA A 343 24.32 7.02 21.93
N GLU A 344 24.35 6.43 20.72
CA GLU A 344 24.97 7.05 19.54
C GLU A 344 24.25 8.35 19.16
N ARG A 345 22.92 8.34 19.16
CA ARG A 345 22.09 9.52 18.91
C ARG A 345 22.31 10.62 19.95
N THR A 346 22.37 10.24 21.22
CA THR A 346 22.65 11.16 22.32
C THR A 346 24.01 11.80 22.13
N HIS A 347 25.05 11.01 21.85
CA HIS A 347 26.38 11.52 21.56
C HIS A 347 26.38 12.48 20.36
N THR A 348 25.81 12.08 19.23
CA THR A 348 25.76 12.92 18.01
C THR A 348 25.02 14.23 18.23
N THR A 349 23.87 14.21 18.93
CA THR A 349 23.13 15.43 19.23
C THR A 349 23.84 16.32 20.25
N THR A 350 24.48 15.74 21.26
CA THR A 350 25.30 16.48 22.24
C THR A 350 26.46 17.19 21.53
N SER A 351 27.26 16.45 20.74
CA SER A 351 28.36 17.04 19.97
C SER A 351 27.90 18.10 18.97
N TYR A 352 26.72 17.95 18.38
CA TYR A 352 26.15 18.96 17.49
C TYR A 352 25.81 20.26 18.21
N LEU A 353 25.24 20.17 19.41
CA LEU A 353 24.89 21.33 20.22
C LEU A 353 26.13 21.99 20.85
N ASP A 354 27.13 21.20 21.29
CA ASP A 354 28.39 21.73 21.87
C ASP A 354 29.19 22.60 20.89
N ASN A 355 28.99 22.42 19.58
CA ASN A 355 29.64 23.21 18.52
C ASN A 355 28.93 24.55 18.26
N SER A 356 28.14 25.06 19.21
CA SER A 356 27.32 26.26 19.06
C SER A 356 27.51 27.19 20.25
N ASP A 357 27.63 28.49 19.97
CA ASP A 357 27.65 29.53 21.00
C ASP A 357 26.26 29.84 21.57
N SER A 358 25.20 29.34 20.92
CA SER A 358 23.81 29.53 21.33
C SER A 358 22.96 28.29 21.00
N PRO A 359 23.23 27.15 21.66
CA PRO A 359 22.52 25.91 21.40
C PRO A 359 21.10 25.95 21.97
N LEU A 360 20.16 25.36 21.24
CA LEU A 360 18.76 25.30 21.66
C LEU A 360 18.20 23.89 21.46
N VAL A 361 17.53 23.38 22.50
CA VAL A 361 16.76 22.15 22.42
C VAL A 361 15.29 22.49 22.26
N VAL A 362 14.70 22.02 21.16
CA VAL A 362 13.26 22.08 20.94
C VAL A 362 12.69 20.69 21.07
N MET A 363 11.71 20.49 21.96
CA MET A 363 11.04 19.21 22.13
C MET A 363 9.54 19.34 21.85
N SER A 364 8.98 18.47 21.02
CA SER A 364 7.53 18.41 20.85
C SER A 364 6.86 17.98 22.15
N SER A 365 5.67 18.49 22.42
CA SER A 365 4.82 18.03 23.52
C SER A 365 4.57 16.52 23.49
N SER A 366 4.66 15.87 22.33
CA SER A 366 4.56 14.42 22.19
C SER A 366 5.77 13.63 22.65
N VAL A 367 6.88 14.28 23.03
CA VAL A 367 8.02 13.60 23.67
C VAL A 367 7.64 13.03 25.03
N PHE A 368 6.70 13.65 25.75
CA PHE A 368 6.23 13.16 27.06
C PHE A 368 5.29 11.97 26.92
N GLY A 369 5.38 10.98 27.81
CA GLY A 369 4.41 9.88 27.87
C GLY A 369 3.00 10.37 28.24
N ASP A 370 1.97 9.64 27.82
CA ASP A 370 0.54 9.97 28.04
C ASP A 370 0.07 11.32 27.47
N HIS A 371 0.90 11.96 26.62
CA HIS A 371 0.78 13.17 25.78
C HIS A 371 -0.24 14.27 26.16
N ASN A 372 -1.51 13.93 26.43
CA ASN A 372 -2.66 14.83 26.58
C ASN A 372 -3.55 14.58 27.81
N THR A 373 -3.25 13.59 28.68
CA THR A 373 -4.03 13.32 29.90
C THR A 373 -3.24 13.65 31.16
N SER A 374 -2.04 13.11 31.28
CA SER A 374 -1.12 13.33 32.40
C SER A 374 0.31 13.19 31.90
N PRO A 375 0.94 14.23 31.33
CA PRO A 375 2.29 14.13 30.77
C PRO A 375 3.26 13.58 31.82
N ARG A 376 3.88 12.45 31.51
CA ARG A 376 4.89 11.82 32.37
C ARG A 376 6.23 11.79 31.66
N LEU A 377 7.29 11.91 32.45
CA LEU A 377 8.65 11.65 31.99
C LEU A 377 8.76 10.18 31.58
N ASN A 378 8.87 9.95 30.27
CA ASN A 378 9.31 8.68 29.72
C ASN A 378 10.84 8.72 29.51
N ARG A 379 11.39 7.63 28.99
CA ARG A 379 12.82 7.51 28.73
C ARG A 379 13.32 8.56 27.74
N ASP A 380 12.54 8.87 26.70
CA ASP A 380 12.93 9.81 25.65
C ASP A 380 12.94 11.25 26.15
N ALA A 381 11.88 11.68 26.85
CA ALA A 381 11.82 13.00 27.49
C ALA A 381 12.98 13.22 28.46
N LYS A 382 13.31 12.21 29.28
CA LYS A 382 14.46 12.29 30.18
C LYS A 382 15.77 12.45 29.40
N ASN A 383 15.97 11.67 28.34
CA ASN A 383 17.17 11.74 27.52
C ASN A 383 17.34 13.12 26.85
N VAL A 384 16.24 13.74 26.40
CA VAL A 384 16.28 15.08 25.82
C VAL A 384 16.68 16.13 26.86
N ILE A 385 16.18 16.01 28.09
CA ILE A 385 16.54 16.91 29.20
C ILE A 385 18.00 16.72 29.58
N ASP A 386 18.47 15.48 29.68
CA ASP A 386 19.88 15.18 29.99
C ASP A 386 20.82 15.77 28.92
N ILE A 387 20.45 15.72 27.62
CA ILE A 387 21.18 16.39 26.54
C ILE A 387 21.21 17.89 26.76
N ALA A 388 20.05 18.52 26.98
CA ALA A 388 19.97 19.97 27.18
C ALA A 388 20.83 20.44 28.37
N GLN A 389 20.87 19.67 29.45
CA GLN A 389 21.73 19.98 30.60
C GLN A 389 23.22 19.80 30.30
N ALA A 390 23.58 18.75 29.55
CA ALA A 390 24.97 18.49 29.19
C ALA A 390 25.55 19.58 28.27
N THR A 391 24.70 20.21 27.45
CA THR A 391 25.09 21.22 26.45
C THR A 391 24.67 22.65 26.83
N ASP A 392 24.36 22.89 28.11
CA ASP A 392 23.89 24.18 28.66
C ASP A 392 22.83 24.88 27.77
N SER A 393 21.92 24.10 27.22
CA SER A 393 20.95 24.55 26.22
C SER A 393 19.61 24.89 26.86
N ASP A 394 19.00 25.99 26.40
CA ASP A 394 17.62 26.30 26.75
C ASP A 394 16.66 25.23 26.18
N ILE A 395 15.55 24.99 26.89
CA ILE A 395 14.49 24.07 26.45
C ILE A 395 13.26 24.85 26.01
N VAL A 396 12.86 24.66 24.75
CA VAL A 396 11.61 25.16 24.18
C VAL A 396 10.68 23.98 23.86
N ILE A 397 9.44 24.04 24.30
CA ILE A 397 8.42 23.06 23.97
C ILE A 397 7.60 23.53 22.77
N LEU A 398 7.56 22.70 21.71
CA LEU A 398 6.64 22.87 20.59
C LEU A 398 5.27 22.27 20.94
N GLU A 399 4.20 23.06 20.80
CA GLU A 399 2.84 22.55 20.83
C GLU A 399 2.58 21.63 19.62
N GLY A 400 2.61 20.31 19.84
CA GLY A 400 2.34 19.30 18.84
C GLY A 400 0.89 19.31 18.33
N ASP A 401 0.62 18.50 17.31
CA ASP A 401 -0.68 18.49 16.59
C ASP A 401 -1.87 18.20 17.51
N GLU A 402 -1.69 17.30 18.49
CA GLU A 402 -2.74 16.95 19.45
C GLU A 402 -2.89 18.00 20.55
N PHE A 403 -1.78 18.58 21.02
CA PHE A 403 -1.78 19.62 22.04
C PHE A 403 -2.62 20.82 21.61
N ARG A 404 -2.56 21.19 20.33
CA ARG A 404 -3.32 22.30 19.77
C ARG A 404 -4.84 22.15 19.94
N ARG A 405 -5.35 20.90 20.01
CA ARG A 405 -6.78 20.57 20.12
C ARG A 405 -7.32 20.68 21.55
N LEU A 406 -6.44 20.81 22.55
CA LEU A 406 -6.86 20.94 23.94
C LEU A 406 -7.56 22.29 24.19
N SER A 407 -8.54 22.28 25.09
CA SER A 407 -9.15 23.52 25.58
C SER A 407 -8.12 24.38 26.32
N TYR A 408 -8.36 25.69 26.40
CA TYR A 408 -7.43 26.63 27.03
C TYR A 408 -7.03 26.21 28.46
N GLY A 409 -8.00 25.83 29.29
CA GLY A 409 -7.75 25.36 30.66
C GLY A 409 -6.88 24.09 30.69
N LYS A 410 -7.12 23.16 29.77
CA LYS A 410 -6.35 21.92 29.67
C LYS A 410 -4.93 22.16 29.15
N LYS A 411 -4.74 23.09 28.20
CA LYS A 411 -3.40 23.52 27.75
C LYS A 411 -2.59 24.06 28.92
N ARG A 412 -3.15 25.00 29.70
CA ARG A 412 -2.48 25.58 30.86
C ARG A 412 -2.04 24.50 31.86
N PHE A 413 -2.95 23.59 32.20
CA PHE A 413 -2.65 22.47 33.09
C PHE A 413 -1.51 21.57 32.58
N VAL A 414 -1.55 21.20 31.30
CA VAL A 414 -0.52 20.36 30.67
C VAL A 414 0.83 21.07 30.63
N ARG A 415 0.87 22.38 30.33
CA ARG A 415 2.12 23.18 30.37
C ARG A 415 2.73 23.20 31.77
N GLU A 416 1.92 23.43 32.80
CA GLU A 416 2.38 23.43 34.21
C GLU A 416 2.94 22.05 34.61
N LEU A 417 2.33 20.95 34.16
CA LEU A 417 2.85 19.60 34.40
C LEU A 417 4.16 19.33 33.66
N GLN A 418 4.28 19.74 32.40
CA GLN A 418 5.51 19.59 31.63
C GLN A 418 6.67 20.39 32.24
N GLN A 419 6.41 21.62 32.68
CA GLN A 419 7.41 22.44 33.36
C GLN A 419 7.85 21.79 34.68
N LYS A 420 6.90 21.31 35.51
CA LYS A 420 7.23 20.60 36.75
C LYS A 420 8.03 19.32 36.51
N ALA A 421 7.68 18.58 35.45
CA ALA A 421 8.41 17.39 35.06
C ALA A 421 9.86 17.74 34.67
N ILE A 422 10.06 18.74 33.81
CA ILE A 422 11.41 19.18 33.42
C ILE A 422 12.19 19.68 34.64
N ALA A 423 11.60 20.51 35.50
CA ALA A 423 12.22 21.00 36.73
C ALA A 423 12.68 19.84 37.64
N SER A 424 11.84 18.82 37.79
CA SER A 424 12.15 17.63 38.58
C SER A 424 13.26 16.78 37.94
N ALA A 425 13.25 16.59 36.63
CA ALA A 425 14.29 15.82 35.94
C ALA A 425 15.64 16.55 35.94
N ALA A 426 15.61 17.87 35.75
CA ALA A 426 16.78 18.72 35.75
C ALA A 426 17.35 18.99 37.16
N ASN A 427 16.63 18.55 38.21
CA ASN A 427 16.91 18.89 39.60
C ASN A 427 17.08 20.40 39.83
N ASN A 428 16.30 21.21 39.10
CA ASN A 428 16.33 22.66 39.14
C ASN A 428 14.90 23.23 39.20
N PRO A 429 14.43 23.70 40.37
CA PRO A 429 13.07 24.20 40.52
C PRO A 429 12.81 25.52 39.77
N ASN A 430 13.87 26.22 39.36
CA ASN A 430 13.80 27.51 38.67
C ASN A 430 14.00 27.39 37.16
N VAL A 431 13.95 26.18 36.59
CA VAL A 431 14.12 25.99 35.16
C VAL A 431 13.02 26.73 34.39
N GLU A 432 13.44 27.60 33.46
CA GLU A 432 12.52 28.38 32.63
C GLU A 432 12.22 27.58 31.35
N VAL A 433 11.01 27.05 31.23
CA VAL A 433 10.56 26.33 30.04
C VAL A 433 9.67 27.25 29.22
N LYS A 434 10.05 27.48 27.97
CA LYS A 434 9.26 28.32 27.05
C LYS A 434 8.45 27.47 26.08
N PHE A 435 7.31 28.00 25.65
CA PHE A 435 6.42 27.31 24.72
C PHE A 435 6.31 28.07 23.41
N VAL A 436 6.24 27.33 22.31
CA VAL A 436 5.99 27.85 20.97
C VAL A 436 4.90 27.05 20.29
N SER A 437 4.14 27.71 19.45
CA SER A 437 3.15 27.09 18.57
C SER A 437 3.35 27.62 17.16
N ILE A 438 3.07 26.79 16.16
CA ILE A 438 3.18 27.19 14.76
C ILE A 438 1.82 27.11 14.06
N GLY A 439 1.46 28.21 13.41
CA GLY A 439 0.29 28.33 12.57
C GLY A 439 0.51 27.72 11.18
N THR A 440 -0.05 28.37 10.16
CA THR A 440 0.24 28.03 8.75
C THR A 440 1.57 28.62 8.27
N SER A 441 2.05 29.70 8.89
CA SER A 441 3.26 30.40 8.43
C SER A 441 4.01 31.17 9.53
N GLU A 442 3.45 31.26 10.73
CA GLU A 442 4.00 32.08 11.81
C GLU A 442 4.22 31.23 13.07
N VAL A 443 5.38 31.41 13.70
CA VAL A 443 5.69 30.87 15.01
C VAL A 443 5.33 31.93 16.05
N ILE A 444 4.51 31.56 17.01
CA ILE A 444 4.09 32.42 18.13
C ILE A 444 4.42 31.76 19.46
N GLY A 445 4.63 32.57 20.50
CA GLY A 445 4.83 32.10 21.85
C GLY A 445 6.09 32.66 22.50
N GLU A 446 6.28 32.30 23.77
CA GLU A 446 7.31 32.85 24.63
C GLU A 446 8.72 32.38 24.24
N GLY A 447 8.83 31.26 23.51
CA GLY A 447 10.11 30.72 23.02
C GLY A 447 10.58 31.29 21.68
N LEU A 448 9.82 32.19 21.05
CA LEU A 448 10.15 32.73 19.72
C LEU A 448 11.49 33.47 19.72
N THR A 449 11.76 34.26 20.75
CA THR A 449 13.02 35.02 20.89
C THR A 449 14.23 34.11 21.07
N LYS A 450 14.06 32.94 21.70
CA LYS A 450 15.09 31.92 21.86
C LYS A 450 15.35 31.24 20.52
N LEU A 451 14.30 30.85 19.79
CA LEU A 451 14.42 30.29 18.44
C LEU A 451 15.18 31.21 17.49
N SER A 452 14.88 32.52 17.48
CA SER A 452 15.51 33.47 16.55
C SER A 452 16.98 33.79 16.84
N ARG A 453 17.47 33.44 18.05
CA ARG A 453 18.86 33.72 18.48
C ARG A 453 19.75 32.48 18.47
N ALA A 454 19.15 31.30 18.33
CA ALA A 454 19.88 30.04 18.32
C ALA A 454 20.63 29.88 17.00
N SER A 455 21.87 29.37 17.09
CA SER A 455 22.69 29.05 15.92
C SER A 455 22.56 27.58 15.53
N ASN A 456 22.52 26.68 16.52
CA ASN A 456 22.20 25.26 16.34
C ASN A 456 20.95 24.88 17.12
N ILE A 457 19.98 24.27 16.43
CA ILE A 457 18.73 23.81 17.05
C ILE A 457 18.64 22.29 16.92
N ALA A 458 18.43 21.59 18.03
CA ALA A 458 18.06 20.19 18.03
C ALA A 458 16.55 20.04 18.26
N LEU A 459 15.82 19.58 17.24
CA LEU A 459 14.38 19.34 17.29
C LEU A 459 14.06 17.86 17.56
N PHE A 460 13.43 17.56 18.69
CA PHE A 460 12.95 16.24 19.05
C PHE A 460 11.45 16.11 18.80
N ALA A 461 11.08 15.35 17.77
CA ALA A 461 9.70 15.13 17.36
C ALA A 461 9.48 13.62 17.15
N PRO A 462 9.02 12.90 18.19
CA PRO A 462 8.96 11.44 18.17
C PRO A 462 7.83 10.92 17.27
N ASN A 463 6.78 11.70 17.18
CA ASN A 463 5.66 11.47 16.29
C ASN A 463 5.89 12.35 15.05
N ASN A 464 5.74 11.79 13.85
CA ASN A 464 5.84 12.53 12.58
C ASN A 464 4.70 13.56 12.44
N GLU A 465 4.77 14.64 13.21
CA GLU A 465 3.74 15.67 13.37
C GLU A 465 3.88 16.80 12.34
N ILE A 466 2.74 17.36 11.92
CA ILE A 466 2.69 18.47 10.96
C ILE A 466 3.37 19.71 11.55
N ASN A 467 3.10 20.03 12.81
CA ASN A 467 3.71 21.17 13.47
C ASN A 467 5.24 21.04 13.59
N ALA A 468 5.76 19.83 13.78
CA ALA A 468 7.21 19.60 13.82
C ALA A 468 7.84 19.90 12.46
N ILE A 469 7.25 19.41 11.36
CA ILE A 469 7.70 19.72 9.99
C ILE A 469 7.65 21.22 9.73
N ARG A 470 6.52 21.88 10.03
CA ARG A 470 6.39 23.32 9.79
C ARG A 470 7.41 24.13 10.55
N LEU A 471 7.69 23.76 11.80
CA LEU A 471 8.70 24.46 12.60
C LEU A 471 10.08 24.23 12.01
N ALA A 472 10.38 23.00 11.62
CA ALA A 472 11.64 22.64 10.98
C ALA A 472 11.85 23.38 9.65
N GLU A 473 10.81 23.51 8.82
CA GLU A 473 10.81 24.32 7.60
C GLU A 473 11.03 25.80 7.89
N HIS A 474 10.34 26.36 8.90
CA HIS A 474 10.48 27.75 9.32
C HIS A 474 11.91 28.06 9.77
N ILE A 475 12.49 27.22 10.64
CA ILE A 475 13.87 27.34 11.13
C ILE A 475 14.85 27.24 9.96
N SER A 476 14.72 26.21 9.14
CA SER A 476 15.64 25.97 8.03
C SER A 476 15.59 27.09 6.98
N ASN A 477 14.43 27.70 6.73
CA ASN A 477 14.31 28.84 5.81
C ASN A 477 14.99 30.12 6.32
N GLN A 478 15.34 30.19 7.62
CA GLN A 478 16.10 31.29 8.20
C GLN A 478 17.62 31.07 8.11
N GLY A 479 18.07 29.92 7.59
CA GLY A 479 19.49 29.56 7.51
C GLY A 479 20.08 29.10 8.85
N THR A 480 19.24 28.83 9.85
CA THR A 480 19.68 28.29 11.14
C THR A 480 19.99 26.81 10.99
N SER A 481 21.11 26.35 11.57
CA SER A 481 21.46 24.94 11.58
C SER A 481 20.43 24.17 12.39
N LEU A 482 19.92 23.08 11.82
CA LEU A 482 18.86 22.27 12.42
C LEU A 482 19.22 20.79 12.38
N MET A 483 19.30 20.17 13.55
CA MET A 483 19.32 18.73 13.70
C MET A 483 17.94 18.23 14.12
N VAL A 484 17.29 17.41 13.28
CA VAL A 484 16.00 16.82 13.59
C VAL A 484 16.19 15.38 14.04
N ASN A 485 15.68 15.11 15.23
CA ASN A 485 15.71 13.82 15.87
C ASN A 485 14.29 13.25 15.95
N HIS A 486 14.01 12.27 15.09
CA HIS A 486 12.70 11.62 15.04
C HIS A 486 12.78 10.19 15.56
N THR A 487 11.75 9.79 16.31
CA THR A 487 11.50 8.37 16.57
C THR A 487 10.50 7.87 15.53
N SER A 488 10.44 6.56 15.38
CA SER A 488 9.63 5.86 14.39
C SER A 488 8.10 6.10 14.49
N GLU A 489 7.41 5.63 13.44
CA GLU A 489 5.95 5.63 13.18
C GLU A 489 5.24 7.01 13.09
N LEU A 490 4.15 7.03 12.33
CA LEU A 490 3.29 8.20 12.18
C LEU A 490 2.32 8.25 13.35
N ALA A 491 2.02 9.45 13.84
CA ALA A 491 0.88 9.63 14.73
C ALA A 491 -0.38 9.12 14.03
N SER A 492 -1.18 8.33 14.74
CA SER A 492 -2.45 7.75 14.27
C SER A 492 -3.52 8.78 13.84
N HIS A 493 -3.24 10.08 13.98
CA HIS A 493 -4.20 11.18 13.75
C HIS A 493 -3.67 12.34 12.89
N ALA A 494 -2.62 12.11 12.09
CA ALA A 494 -2.09 13.13 11.19
C ALA A 494 -3.14 13.54 10.13
N ARG A 495 -3.44 14.85 10.04
CA ARG A 495 -4.35 15.42 9.02
C ARG A 495 -3.75 15.42 7.60
N ILE A 496 -2.45 15.16 7.48
CA ILE A 496 -1.72 15.08 6.22
C ILE A 496 -1.38 13.60 5.99
N HIS A 497 -1.50 13.15 4.74
CA HIS A 497 -1.26 11.77 4.39
C HIS A 497 0.18 11.36 4.75
N PRO A 498 0.41 10.17 5.34
CA PRO A 498 1.73 9.62 5.66
C PRO A 498 2.88 9.88 4.67
N PHE A 499 2.60 9.77 3.37
CA PHE A 499 3.59 9.97 2.30
C PHE A 499 3.95 11.45 2.10
N GLN A 500 2.98 12.36 2.22
CA GLN A 500 3.24 13.80 2.12
C GLN A 500 4.12 14.29 3.28
N LEU A 501 3.88 13.77 4.50
CA LEU A 501 4.73 14.07 5.67
C LEU A 501 6.15 13.56 5.50
N LYS A 502 6.31 12.31 5.04
CA LYS A 502 7.65 11.76 4.77
C LYS A 502 8.37 12.49 3.64
N GLN A 503 7.65 12.91 2.60
CA GLN A 503 8.23 13.71 1.51
C GLN A 503 8.71 15.07 2.02
N ALA A 504 7.91 15.76 2.83
CA ALA A 504 8.31 17.04 3.41
C ALA A 504 9.56 16.91 4.29
N TRP A 505 9.67 15.84 5.10
CA TRP A 505 10.92 15.54 5.81
C TRP A 505 12.09 15.25 4.87
N ALA A 506 11.88 14.46 3.81
CA ALA A 506 12.93 14.16 2.84
C ALA A 506 13.42 15.41 2.08
N ASP A 507 12.50 16.32 1.70
CA ASP A 507 12.83 17.59 1.05
C ASP A 507 13.58 18.52 2.00
N LEU A 508 13.21 18.53 3.28
CA LEU A 508 13.93 19.27 4.31
C LEU A 508 15.37 18.73 4.49
N ALA A 509 15.56 17.41 4.44
CA ALA A 509 16.87 16.75 4.54
C ALA A 509 17.84 17.13 3.41
N LEU A 510 17.33 17.62 2.28
CA LEU A 510 18.15 18.06 1.15
C LEU A 510 18.69 19.48 1.34
N LYS A 511 18.24 20.22 2.36
CA LYS A 511 18.75 21.56 2.66
C LYS A 511 20.09 21.45 3.38
N GLN A 512 21.01 22.34 3.02
CA GLN A 512 22.42 22.30 3.45
C GLN A 512 22.59 22.31 4.99
N ASP A 513 21.75 23.08 5.68
CA ASP A 513 21.86 23.28 7.13
C ASP A 513 20.94 22.35 7.96
N VAL A 514 20.40 21.29 7.34
CA VAL A 514 19.51 20.34 8.01
C VAL A 514 20.15 18.96 8.08
N THR A 515 20.23 18.40 9.29
CA THR A 515 20.64 17.02 9.53
C THR A 515 19.47 16.22 10.10
N LEU A 516 19.08 15.12 9.43
CA LEU A 516 18.08 14.19 9.96
C LEU A 516 18.74 12.96 10.60
N LEU A 517 18.45 12.71 11.88
CA LEU A 517 18.81 11.48 12.59
C LEU A 517 17.60 10.54 12.62
N SER A 518 17.69 9.41 11.91
CA SER A 518 16.63 8.38 11.83
C SER A 518 16.96 7.13 12.64
N GLU A 519 15.97 6.51 13.28
CA GLU A 519 16.13 5.25 14.03
C GLU A 519 16.37 4.02 13.12
N LYS A 520 16.00 4.12 11.84
CA LYS A 520 16.26 3.10 10.81
C LYS A 520 16.79 3.84 9.58
N PRO A 521 17.80 3.30 8.87
CA PRO A 521 18.26 3.90 7.63
C PRO A 521 17.06 4.11 6.71
N LEU A 522 16.84 5.35 6.29
CA LEU A 522 15.88 5.65 5.24
C LEU A 522 16.21 4.70 4.07
N PRO A 523 15.25 3.92 3.54
CA PRO A 523 15.52 3.06 2.39
C PRO A 523 16.16 3.91 1.31
N GLN A 524 17.27 3.44 0.71
CA GLN A 524 18.02 4.19 -0.29
C GLN A 524 17.06 4.72 -1.36
N LEU A 525 16.84 6.03 -1.34
CA LEU A 525 15.96 6.74 -2.23
C LEU A 525 16.62 6.81 -3.60
N LYS A 526 16.10 6.07 -4.59
CA LYS A 526 16.39 6.39 -5.98
C LYS A 526 15.45 7.52 -6.42
N LYS A 527 15.99 8.73 -6.60
CA LYS A 527 15.33 9.79 -7.37
C LYS A 527 14.98 9.24 -8.75
N CYS A 528 13.70 9.14 -9.06
CA CYS A 528 13.23 8.90 -10.43
C CYS A 528 12.91 10.24 -11.11
N TRP A 529 13.93 11.06 -11.31
CA TRP A 529 13.93 12.11 -12.33
C TRP A 529 15.03 11.76 -13.32
N SER A 530 14.65 11.35 -14.52
CA SER A 530 15.43 11.65 -15.71
C SER A 530 14.49 12.42 -16.63
N LEU A 531 14.89 13.65 -16.96
CA LEU A 531 14.36 14.40 -18.10
C LEU A 531 14.39 13.55 -19.38
#